data_AF-A0A9D6J6R6-F1
#
_entry.id   AF-A0A9D6J6R6-F1
#
_cell.length_a   1.000
_cell.length_b   1.000
_cell.length_c   1.000
_cell.angle_alpha   90.00
_cell.angle_beta   90.00
_cell.angle_gamma   90.00
#
_symmetry.space_group_name_H-M   'P 1'
#
loop_
_entity.id
_entity.type
_entity.pdbx_description
1 polymer ?
#
loop_
_entity_poly.entity_id
_entity_poly.type
_entity_poly.pdbx_seq_one_letter_code
_entity_poly.pdbx_strand_id
1 'polypeptide(L)'
;MNIPKIFENKRGSAILIALGLGVVLMLIVSSLHMFSSHRMQATTLETRHLMALGVAEAGLNLIQTELRNDYDFRTHSINPNLSWGAEANNSQTLKDEPTLGFSVDPKSSGTYSGKLGPNGYGTFKVRLGLIPYPDDPRTQNVDESQCFFRVESLGRIDDNSIRRTRLVQNRNSPIWS
;
A
#
# COMPACT_ATOMS: atom_id res chain seq x y z
N MET A 1 -10.23 -61.66 -61.47
CA MET A 1 -9.10 -61.20 -60.63
C MET A 1 -9.53 -59.92 -59.95
N ASN A 2 -10.12 -60.03 -58.75
CA ASN A 2 -10.67 -58.88 -58.02
C ASN A 2 -9.60 -58.33 -57.08
N ILE A 3 -9.11 -57.13 -57.39
CA ILE A 3 -8.19 -56.36 -56.53
C ILE A 3 -9.03 -55.82 -55.35
N PRO A 4 -8.63 -56.06 -54.09
CA PRO A 4 -9.43 -55.66 -52.95
C PRO A 4 -9.40 -54.13 -52.79
N LYS A 5 -10.59 -53.51 -52.69
CA LYS A 5 -10.79 -52.11 -52.32
C LYS A 5 -10.40 -51.86 -50.86
N ILE A 6 -9.11 -51.71 -50.57
CA ILE A 6 -8.60 -51.42 -49.21
C ILE A 6 -8.25 -49.92 -49.02
N PHE A 7 -8.43 -49.08 -50.05
CA PHE A 7 -7.96 -47.68 -50.02
C PHE A 7 -9.05 -46.59 -49.98
N GLU A 8 -10.35 -46.90 -50.04
CA GLU A 8 -11.40 -45.85 -50.01
C GLU A 8 -11.67 -45.27 -48.61
N ASN A 9 -11.30 -45.95 -47.52
CA ASN A 9 -11.61 -45.52 -46.13
C ASN A 9 -10.52 -44.70 -45.41
N LYS A 10 -9.38 -44.41 -46.06
CA LYS A 10 -8.26 -43.68 -45.41
C LYS A 10 -8.47 -42.16 -45.33
N ARG A 11 -9.33 -41.59 -46.19
CA ARG A 11 -9.59 -40.14 -46.25
C ARG A 11 -10.45 -39.63 -45.09
N GLY A 12 -11.44 -40.41 -44.64
CA GLY A 12 -12.28 -40.05 -43.48
C GLY A 12 -11.52 -40.10 -42.14
N SER A 13 -10.62 -41.08 -42.00
CA SER A 13 -9.76 -41.22 -40.80
C SER A 13 -8.78 -40.05 -40.66
N ALA A 14 -8.15 -39.61 -41.76
CA ALA A 14 -7.21 -38.48 -41.73
C ALA A 14 -7.88 -37.14 -41.33
N ILE A 15 -9.10 -36.89 -41.80
CA ILE A 15 -9.85 -35.66 -41.46
C ILE A 15 -10.24 -35.64 -39.97
N LEU A 16 -10.69 -36.78 -39.43
CA LEU A 16 -11.02 -36.90 -38.00
C LEU A 16 -9.80 -36.72 -37.11
N ILE A 17 -8.65 -37.27 -37.50
CA ILE A 17 -7.38 -37.07 -36.79
C ILE A 17 -6.96 -35.60 -36.81
N ALA A 18 -7.06 -34.92 -37.95
CA ALA A 18 -6.74 -33.50 -38.08
C ALA A 18 -7.64 -32.61 -37.21
N LEU A 19 -8.94 -32.89 -37.17
CA LEU A 19 -9.90 -32.18 -36.30
C LEU A 19 -9.61 -32.44 -34.82
N GLY A 20 -9.33 -33.69 -34.44
CA GLY A 20 -8.97 -34.04 -33.07
C GLY A 20 -7.68 -33.34 -32.61
N LEU A 21 -6.68 -33.29 -33.48
CA LEU A 21 -5.42 -32.59 -33.20
C LEU A 21 -5.62 -31.07 -33.11
N GLY A 22 -6.50 -30.50 -33.94
CA GLY A 22 -6.89 -29.10 -33.87
C GLY A 22 -7.56 -28.73 -32.54
N VAL A 23 -8.48 -29.55 -32.05
CA VAL A 23 -9.15 -29.33 -30.75
C VAL A 23 -8.16 -29.42 -29.59
N VAL A 24 -7.27 -30.42 -29.61
CA VAL A 24 -6.23 -30.56 -28.57
C VAL A 24 -5.29 -29.35 -28.57
N LEU A 25 -4.88 -28.86 -29.75
CA LEU A 25 -4.06 -27.66 -29.85
C LEU A 25 -4.78 -26.41 -29.31
N MET A 26 -6.08 -26.25 -29.61
CA MET A 26 -6.85 -25.14 -29.04
C MET A 26 -6.89 -25.20 -27.52
N LEU A 27 -7.11 -26.38 -26.93
CA LEU A 27 -7.11 -26.54 -25.47
C LEU A 27 -5.76 -26.16 -24.86
N ILE A 28 -4.65 -26.61 -25.45
CA ILE A 28 -3.30 -26.27 -24.97
C ILE A 28 -3.06 -24.75 -25.03
N VAL A 29 -3.39 -24.12 -26.15
CA VAL A 29 -3.24 -22.66 -26.33
C VAL A 29 -4.11 -21.89 -25.34
N SER A 30 -5.37 -22.30 -25.14
CA SER A 30 -6.26 -21.69 -24.15
C SER A 30 -5.73 -21.83 -22.72
N SER A 31 -5.21 -23.01 -22.35
CA SER A 31 -4.61 -23.24 -21.03
C SER A 31 -3.36 -22.37 -20.81
N LEU A 32 -2.48 -22.25 -21.83
CA LEU A 32 -1.30 -21.39 -21.76
C LEU A 32 -1.68 -19.91 -21.61
N HIS A 33 -2.69 -19.44 -22.36
CA HIS A 33 -3.20 -18.09 -22.22
C HIS A 33 -3.79 -17.83 -20.84
N MET A 34 -4.58 -18.76 -20.31
CA MET A 34 -5.17 -18.65 -18.98
C MET A 34 -4.07 -18.60 -17.91
N PHE A 35 -3.08 -19.48 -17.97
CA PHE A 35 -1.97 -19.50 -17.03
C PHE A 35 -1.12 -18.22 -17.07
N SER A 36 -0.79 -17.75 -18.27
CA SER A 36 -0.05 -16.49 -18.45
C SER A 36 -0.84 -15.29 -17.90
N SER A 37 -2.13 -15.21 -18.22
CA SER A 37 -3.03 -14.15 -17.74
C SER A 37 -3.11 -14.11 -16.21
N HIS A 38 -3.29 -15.27 -15.56
CA HIS A 38 -3.33 -15.35 -14.10
C HIS A 38 -2.02 -14.87 -13.45
N ARG A 39 -0.87 -15.27 -14.00
CA ARG A 39 0.44 -14.82 -13.51
C ARG A 39 0.61 -13.32 -13.65
N MET A 40 0.27 -12.76 -14.81
CA MET A 40 0.35 -11.31 -15.02
C MET A 40 -0.55 -10.54 -14.05
N GLN A 41 -1.77 -11.03 -13.79
CA GLN A 41 -2.69 -10.42 -12.85
C GLN A 41 -2.14 -10.46 -11.41
N ALA A 42 -1.62 -11.61 -10.98
CA ALA A 42 -1.02 -11.76 -9.66
C ALA A 42 0.19 -10.82 -9.46
N THR A 43 1.11 -10.79 -10.43
CA THR A 43 2.28 -9.88 -10.38
C THR A 43 1.87 -8.42 -10.41
N THR A 44 0.85 -8.06 -11.19
CA THR A 44 0.34 -6.67 -11.23
C THR A 44 -0.25 -6.27 -9.88
N LEU A 45 -1.05 -7.15 -9.25
CA LEU A 45 -1.63 -6.89 -7.94
C LEU A 45 -0.56 -6.74 -6.85
N GLU A 46 0.44 -7.63 -6.85
CA GLU A 46 1.58 -7.55 -5.92
C GLU A 46 2.36 -6.25 -6.10
N THR A 47 2.65 -5.87 -7.35
CA THR A 47 3.33 -4.60 -7.68
C THR A 47 2.55 -3.41 -7.13
N ARG A 48 1.22 -3.38 -7.32
CA ARG A 48 0.38 -2.29 -6.79
C ARG A 48 0.36 -2.25 -5.27
N HIS A 49 0.41 -3.40 -4.61
CA HIS A 49 0.53 -3.47 -3.17
C HIS A 49 1.87 -2.93 -2.66
N LEU A 50 2.98 -3.22 -3.35
CA LEU A 50 4.29 -2.66 -3.02
C LEU A 50 4.31 -1.14 -3.24
N MET A 51 3.72 -0.66 -4.33
CA MET A 51 3.55 0.78 -4.58
C MET A 51 2.71 1.45 -3.48
N ALA A 52 1.60 0.84 -3.07
CA ALA A 52 0.77 1.35 -1.98
C ALA A 52 1.52 1.39 -0.64
N LEU A 53 2.41 0.42 -0.39
CA LEU A 53 3.29 0.45 0.78
C LEU A 53 4.29 1.60 0.70
N GLY A 54 4.95 1.80 -0.44
CA GLY A 54 5.88 2.92 -0.64
C GLY A 54 5.21 4.29 -0.46
N VAL A 55 3.97 4.44 -0.91
CA VAL A 55 3.17 5.66 -0.67
C VAL A 55 2.84 5.83 0.81
N ALA A 56 2.54 4.74 1.54
CA ALA A 56 2.34 4.79 2.99
C ALA A 56 3.63 5.20 3.72
N GLU A 57 4.79 4.68 3.31
CA GLU A 57 6.09 5.05 3.88
C GLU A 57 6.47 6.51 3.59
N ALA A 58 6.11 7.03 2.43
CA ALA A 58 6.27 8.46 2.14
C ALA A 58 5.44 9.33 3.09
N GLY A 59 4.19 8.96 3.36
CA GLY A 59 3.36 9.64 4.36
C GLY A 59 3.94 9.55 5.78
N LEU A 60 4.64 8.46 6.11
CA LEU A 60 5.35 8.34 7.38
C LEU A 60 6.56 9.27 7.44
N ASN A 61 7.37 9.32 6.39
CA ASN A 61 8.52 10.23 6.29
C ASN A 61 8.11 11.71 6.34
N LEU A 62 6.94 12.04 5.80
CA LEU A 62 6.31 13.36 5.94
C LEU A 62 6.12 13.71 7.42
N ILE A 63 5.48 12.82 8.19
CA ILE A 63 5.28 13.05 9.63
C ILE A 63 6.60 13.15 10.39
N GLN A 64 7.60 12.32 10.06
CA GLN A 64 8.91 12.43 10.69
C GLN A 64 9.58 13.78 10.43
N THR A 65 9.33 14.37 9.26
CA THR A 65 9.84 15.69 8.91
C THR A 65 9.08 16.80 9.66
N GLU A 66 7.76 16.70 9.77
CA GLU A 66 6.96 17.60 10.63
C GLU A 66 7.39 17.51 12.10
N LEU A 67 7.58 16.30 12.63
CA LEU A 67 8.07 16.07 14.00
C LEU A 67 9.47 16.65 14.27
N ARG A 68 10.29 16.79 13.24
CA ARG A 68 11.60 17.45 13.35
C ARG A 68 11.46 18.98 13.39
N ASN A 69 10.46 19.52 12.70
CA ASN A 69 10.18 20.96 12.69
C ASN A 69 9.44 21.40 13.97
N ASP A 70 8.47 20.61 14.41
CA ASP A 70 7.67 20.80 15.62
C ASP A 70 7.60 19.48 16.39
N TYR A 71 8.28 19.43 17.54
CA TYR A 71 8.38 18.23 18.37
C TYR A 71 7.08 17.87 19.09
N ASP A 72 6.13 18.81 19.22
CA ASP A 72 4.79 18.57 19.76
C ASP A 72 3.75 18.39 18.65
N PHE A 73 4.20 18.25 17.40
CA PHE A 73 3.33 18.00 16.28
C PHE A 73 2.48 16.75 16.53
N ARG A 74 1.17 16.91 16.39
CA ARG A 74 0.18 15.84 16.56
C ARG A 74 -1.05 16.11 15.72
N THR A 75 -1.64 15.04 15.22
CA THR A 75 -2.88 15.13 14.42
C THR A 75 -4.11 14.83 15.25
N HIS A 76 -3.97 13.96 16.24
CA HIS A 76 -5.05 13.48 17.09
C HIS A 76 -4.52 13.23 18.51
N SER A 77 -5.39 13.32 19.51
CA SER A 77 -5.12 12.74 20.82
C SER A 77 -5.27 11.21 20.77
N ILE A 78 -4.64 10.52 21.72
CA ILE A 78 -4.83 9.09 21.94
C ILE A 78 -5.54 8.91 23.28
N ASN A 79 -6.62 8.14 23.27
CA ASN A 79 -7.33 7.77 24.48
C ASN A 79 -6.54 6.71 25.27
N PRO A 80 -6.79 6.55 26.59
CA PRO A 80 -6.09 5.55 27.42
C PRO A 80 -6.21 4.11 26.93
N ASN A 81 -7.28 3.79 26.18
CA ASN A 81 -7.47 2.49 25.53
C ASN A 81 -6.69 2.35 24.20
N LEU A 82 -5.75 3.26 23.92
CA LEU A 82 -5.02 3.35 22.66
C LEU A 82 -5.94 3.49 21.43
N SER A 83 -7.13 4.06 21.57
CA SER A 83 -7.95 4.47 20.42
C SER A 83 -7.59 5.89 20.00
N TRP A 84 -7.87 6.23 18.74
CA TRP A 84 -7.76 7.62 18.27
C TRP A 84 -8.85 8.46 18.95
N GLY A 85 -8.45 9.63 19.45
CA GLY A 85 -9.30 10.61 20.10
C GLY A 85 -9.64 11.78 19.19
N ALA A 86 -9.80 12.96 19.80
CA ALA A 86 -10.14 14.19 19.09
C ALA A 86 -8.98 14.69 18.20
N GLU A 87 -9.33 15.45 17.17
CA GLU A 87 -8.38 16.09 16.28
C GLU A 87 -7.59 17.18 17.03
N ALA A 88 -6.29 17.22 16.81
CA ALA A 88 -5.41 18.25 17.35
C ALA A 88 -5.24 19.39 16.34
N ASN A 89 -5.25 20.63 16.85
CA ASN A 89 -5.24 21.81 16.01
C ASN A 89 -3.83 22.31 15.71
N ASN A 90 -3.11 21.61 14.83
CA ASN A 90 -1.80 22.04 14.33
C ASN A 90 -1.86 22.56 12.89
N SER A 91 -0.94 23.48 12.57
CA SER A 91 -0.70 23.97 11.21
C SER A 91 0.33 23.10 10.50
N GLN A 92 0.07 22.77 9.24
CA GLN A 92 1.01 22.07 8.38
C GLN A 92 2.16 23.00 7.97
N THR A 93 3.40 22.51 8.06
CA THR A 93 4.59 23.29 7.63
C THR A 93 5.10 22.85 6.26
N LEU A 94 4.87 21.60 5.88
CA LEU A 94 5.30 21.06 4.59
C LEU A 94 4.51 21.65 3.42
N LYS A 95 5.27 21.97 2.37
CA LYS A 95 4.77 22.54 1.12
C LYS A 95 4.78 21.49 0.01
N ASP A 96 4.00 21.76 -1.03
CA ASP A 96 3.99 20.96 -2.25
C ASP A 96 5.34 21.02 -2.95
N GLU A 97 5.73 19.91 -3.58
CA GLU A 97 6.91 19.82 -4.44
C GLU A 97 6.48 19.25 -5.80
N PRO A 98 6.00 20.11 -6.72
CA PRO A 98 5.39 19.69 -7.97
C PRO A 98 6.39 18.98 -8.90
N THR A 99 7.68 19.30 -8.81
CA THR A 99 8.75 18.67 -9.61
C THR A 99 8.85 17.16 -9.38
N LEU A 100 8.54 16.72 -8.17
CA LEU A 100 8.59 15.31 -7.75
C LEU A 100 7.20 14.66 -7.71
N GLY A 101 6.16 15.35 -8.18
CA GLY A 101 4.78 14.87 -8.11
C GLY A 101 4.28 14.69 -6.68
N PHE A 102 4.78 15.49 -5.74
CA PHE A 102 4.35 15.49 -4.36
C PHE A 102 3.44 16.69 -4.09
N SER A 103 2.24 16.41 -3.59
CA SER A 103 1.30 17.43 -3.16
C SER A 103 0.71 17.03 -1.82
N VAL A 104 0.49 18.00 -0.93
CA VAL A 104 -0.17 17.78 0.34
C VAL A 104 -1.51 18.49 0.28
N ASP A 105 -2.57 17.75 0.57
CA ASP A 105 -3.91 18.33 0.61
C ASP A 105 -4.05 19.22 1.85
N PRO A 106 -4.87 20.28 1.79
CA PRO A 106 -5.18 21.07 2.96
C PRO A 106 -5.79 20.18 4.05
N LYS A 107 -5.36 20.42 5.29
CA LYS A 107 -5.77 19.66 6.49
C LYS A 107 -7.29 19.45 6.51
N SER A 108 -7.70 18.19 6.53
CA SER A 108 -9.10 17.78 6.66
C SER A 108 -9.24 16.80 7.82
N SER A 109 -10.05 17.15 8.81
CA SER A 109 -10.38 16.29 9.95
C SER A 109 -9.15 15.74 10.70
N GLY A 110 -8.21 16.62 11.06
CA GLY A 110 -6.97 16.27 11.76
C GLY A 110 -5.98 15.42 10.97
N THR A 111 -6.42 14.67 9.95
CA THR A 111 -5.62 13.74 9.17
C THR A 111 -4.86 14.48 8.07
N TYR A 112 -3.59 14.18 7.93
CA TYR A 112 -2.76 14.74 6.86
C TYR A 112 -2.88 13.82 5.67
N SER A 113 -3.23 14.37 4.51
CA SER A 113 -3.32 13.61 3.28
C SER A 113 -2.55 14.30 2.18
N GLY A 114 -2.20 13.53 1.17
CA GLY A 114 -1.55 14.05 0.00
C GLY A 114 -1.43 13.02 -1.07
N LYS A 115 -0.73 13.40 -2.13
CA LYS A 115 -0.51 12.58 -3.32
C LYS A 115 0.98 12.49 -3.59
N LEU A 116 1.38 11.35 -4.13
CA LEU A 116 2.74 11.05 -4.50
C LEU A 116 2.77 10.38 -5.87
N GLY A 117 3.73 10.81 -6.69
CA GLY A 117 4.02 10.25 -8.00
C GLY A 117 3.44 11.10 -9.15
N PRO A 118 3.83 10.78 -10.40
CA PRO A 118 3.38 11.54 -11.56
C PRO A 118 1.85 11.57 -11.63
N ASN A 119 1.29 12.77 -11.75
CA ASN A 119 -0.16 13.05 -11.76
C ASN A 119 -0.93 12.63 -10.49
N GLY A 120 -0.26 12.46 -9.34
CA GLY A 120 -0.92 12.08 -8.10
C GLY A 120 -1.43 10.64 -8.07
N TYR A 121 -0.69 9.73 -8.71
CA TYR A 121 -1.02 8.32 -8.86
C TYR A 121 -1.28 7.60 -7.53
N GLY A 122 -0.52 7.92 -6.48
CA GLY A 122 -0.72 7.41 -5.14
C GLY A 122 -1.29 8.46 -4.20
N THR A 123 -2.19 8.05 -3.32
CA THR A 123 -2.70 8.90 -2.24
C THR A 123 -2.28 8.32 -0.89
N PHE A 124 -1.86 9.18 0.03
CA PHE A 124 -1.57 8.78 1.40
C PHE A 124 -2.46 9.53 2.38
N LYS A 125 -2.73 8.88 3.52
CA LYS A 125 -3.36 9.47 4.70
C LYS A 125 -2.58 9.06 5.92
N VAL A 126 -2.21 10.02 6.74
CA VAL A 126 -1.35 9.79 7.89
C VAL A 126 -1.87 10.51 9.12
N ARG A 127 -1.78 9.82 10.26
CA ARG A 127 -2.13 10.31 11.58
C ARG A 127 -1.08 9.93 12.60
N LEU A 128 -0.86 10.85 13.52
CA LEU A 128 0.07 10.83 14.63
C LEU A 128 -0.64 11.29 15.89
N GLY A 129 -0.37 10.59 17.00
CA GLY A 129 -0.81 11.00 18.32
C GLY A 129 0.16 10.54 19.40
N LEU A 130 0.27 11.33 20.46
CA LEU A 130 1.09 10.98 21.62
C LEU A 130 0.38 9.91 22.44
N ILE A 131 1.12 8.86 22.83
CA ILE A 131 0.60 7.80 23.69
C ILE A 131 0.67 8.29 25.14
N PRO A 132 -0.46 8.40 25.85
CA PRO A 132 -0.44 8.75 27.26
C PRO A 132 0.18 7.59 28.05
N TYR A 133 1.34 7.83 28.65
CA TYR A 133 2.02 6.88 29.52
C TYR A 133 2.31 7.54 30.87
N PRO A 134 2.03 6.89 32.01
CA PRO A 134 2.39 7.43 33.31
C PRO A 134 3.90 7.31 33.54
N ASP A 135 4.53 8.36 34.06
CA ASP A 135 5.95 8.33 34.40
C ASP A 135 6.26 7.29 35.49
N ASP A 136 7.31 6.50 35.29
CA ASP A 136 7.82 5.64 36.35
C ASP A 136 8.50 6.49 37.46
N PRO A 137 8.14 6.31 38.75
CA PRO A 137 8.79 7.00 39.86
C PRO A 137 10.30 6.74 39.99
N ARG A 138 10.84 5.75 39.27
CA ARG A 138 12.27 5.42 39.21
C ARG A 138 13.06 6.30 38.24
N THR A 139 12.40 6.95 37.29
CA THR A 139 13.03 7.76 36.23
C THR A 139 12.74 9.23 36.45
N GLN A 140 13.40 9.85 37.43
CA GLN A 140 13.14 11.26 37.82
C GLN A 140 13.60 12.31 36.81
N ASN A 141 14.45 11.92 35.84
CA ASN A 141 15.10 12.85 34.91
C ASN A 141 14.51 12.81 33.48
N VAL A 142 13.49 11.98 33.24
CA VAL A 142 12.88 11.79 31.92
C VAL A 142 11.36 11.79 32.08
N ASP A 143 10.68 12.68 31.36
CA ASP A 143 9.23 12.66 31.19
C ASP A 143 8.86 11.58 30.16
N GLU A 144 8.51 10.39 30.65
CA GLU A 144 8.13 9.22 29.84
C GLU A 144 6.77 9.41 29.18
N SER A 145 5.91 10.26 29.75
CA SER A 145 4.58 10.58 29.22
C SER A 145 4.60 11.21 27.84
N GLN A 146 5.73 11.79 27.45
CA GLN A 146 5.94 12.45 26.16
C GLN A 146 6.83 11.65 25.19
N CYS A 147 7.31 10.47 25.59
CA CYS A 147 8.32 9.73 24.81
C CYS A 147 7.75 9.01 23.59
N PHE A 148 6.52 8.51 23.66
CA PHE A 148 6.02 7.59 22.64
C PHE A 148 4.92 8.18 21.78
N PHE A 149 5.12 8.07 20.48
CA PHE A 149 4.12 8.44 19.48
C PHE A 149 3.55 7.21 18.79
N ARG A 150 2.24 7.19 18.61
CA ARG A 150 1.57 6.26 17.70
C ARG A 150 1.45 6.91 16.34
N VAL A 151 1.95 6.22 15.32
CA VAL A 151 1.83 6.67 13.92
C VAL A 151 1.10 5.61 13.12
N GLU A 152 0.17 6.07 12.29
CA GLU A 152 -0.52 5.23 11.32
C GLU A 152 -0.56 5.94 9.98
N SER A 153 -0.01 5.28 8.97
CA SER A 153 0.00 5.72 7.59
C SER A 153 -0.76 4.73 6.72
N LEU A 154 -1.53 5.23 5.79
CA LEU A 154 -2.29 4.47 4.81
C LEU A 154 -1.91 4.97 3.43
N GLY A 155 -1.46 4.08 2.57
CA GLY A 155 -1.20 4.36 1.16
C GLY A 155 -2.20 3.62 0.28
N ARG A 156 -2.62 4.29 -0.80
CA ARG A 156 -3.59 3.80 -1.77
C ARG A 156 -3.15 4.17 -3.17
N ILE A 157 -3.17 3.18 -4.07
CA ILE A 157 -2.91 3.36 -5.51
C ILE A 157 -4.20 3.27 -6.31
N ASP A 158 -5.03 2.28 -6.01
CA ASP A 158 -6.36 2.08 -6.58
C ASP A 158 -7.34 1.64 -5.47
N ASP A 159 -8.58 1.32 -5.84
CA ASP A 159 -9.62 0.92 -4.87
C ASP A 159 -9.29 -0.40 -4.14
N ASN A 160 -8.49 -1.26 -4.77
CA ASN A 160 -8.18 -2.61 -4.29
C ASN A 160 -6.79 -2.72 -3.63
N SER A 161 -5.93 -1.73 -3.82
CA SER A 161 -4.53 -1.73 -3.40
C SER A 161 -4.32 -0.69 -2.31
N ILE A 162 -4.80 -1.05 -1.12
CA ILE A 162 -4.62 -0.25 0.10
C ILE A 162 -3.65 -0.97 1.02
N ARG A 163 -2.64 -0.25 1.51
CA ARG A 163 -1.71 -0.75 2.52
C ARG A 163 -1.66 0.20 3.70
N ARG A 164 -1.50 -0.38 4.88
CA ARG A 164 -1.50 0.32 6.15
C ARG A 164 -0.25 -0.04 6.92
N THR A 165 0.48 0.96 7.35
CA THR A 165 1.66 0.84 8.20
C THR A 165 1.34 1.47 9.55
N ARG A 166 1.55 0.74 10.62
CA ARG A 166 1.39 1.22 12.00
C ARG A 166 2.70 1.03 12.72
N LEU A 167 3.11 2.04 13.47
CA LEU A 167 4.29 1.96 14.30
C LEU A 167 4.14 2.78 15.57
N VAL A 168 5.00 2.46 16.53
CA VAL A 168 5.24 3.28 17.71
C VAL A 168 6.65 3.85 17.57
N GLN A 169 6.77 5.17 17.55
CA GLN A 169 8.04 5.87 17.41
C GLN A 169 8.41 6.49 18.74
N ASN A 170 9.67 6.30 19.16
CA ASN A 170 10.24 7.05 20.27
C ASN A 170 10.62 8.47 19.81
N ARG A 171 10.40 9.47 20.65
CA ARG A 171 10.82 10.85 20.42
C ARG A 171 12.34 10.91 20.41
N ASN A 172 12.92 11.47 19.34
CA ASN A 172 14.38 11.51 19.14
C ASN A 172 15.12 12.58 19.96
N SER A 173 14.43 13.30 20.85
CA SER A 173 15.05 14.25 21.77
C SER A 173 14.50 14.04 23.19
N PRO A 174 15.37 13.91 24.21
CA PRO A 174 14.93 13.92 25.60
C PRO A 174 14.31 15.29 25.90
N ILE A 175 13.10 15.29 26.45
CA ILE A 175 12.52 16.48 27.07
C ILE A 175 13.09 16.50 28.47
N TRP A 176 14.00 17.44 28.72
CA TRP A 176 14.43 17.75 30.06
C TRP A 176 13.29 18.53 30.72
N SER A 177 12.73 17.98 31.79
CA SER A 177 11.78 18.66 32.67
C SER A 177 12.49 19.73 33.50
#